data_AF-Q3J2S6-F1
#
_entry.id   AF-Q3J2S6-F1
#
_cell.length_a   1.000
_cell.length_b   1.000
_cell.length_c   1.000
_cell.angle_alpha   90.00
_cell.angle_beta   90.00
_cell.angle_gamma   90.00
#
_symmetry.space_group_name_H-M   'P 1'
#
loop_
_entity.id
_entity.type
_entity.pdbx_description
1 polymer ?
#
loop_
_entity_poly.entity_id
_entity_poly.type
_entity_poly.pdbx_seq_one_letter_code
_entity_poly.pdbx_strand_id
1 'polypeptide(L)'
;MNAEVELMWGVAERLLPAFDPEAFAEMLTPILDRSDFDTGVAVWRAWRARADRQLIRQNVPEATRRMILGYLRAGVHLHLYAIRGSVTCGPRPEQVATSAEVLSFRPRAAVAGDDRG
;
A
#
# COMPACT_ATOMS: atom_id res chain seq x y z
N MET A 1 13.07 -2.29 -16.13
CA MET A 1 11.84 -2.10 -15.32
C MET A 1 10.74 -1.61 -16.25
N ASN A 2 9.46 -1.95 -16.03
CA ASN A 2 8.28 -1.10 -16.30
C ASN A 2 7.10 -1.60 -17.15
N ALA A 3 7.13 -2.70 -17.90
CA ALA A 3 5.92 -3.07 -18.67
C ALA A 3 4.78 -3.63 -17.79
N GLU A 4 5.10 -4.50 -16.84
CA GLU A 4 4.14 -5.15 -15.96
C GLU A 4 3.53 -4.17 -14.93
N VAL A 5 4.35 -3.24 -14.44
CA VAL A 5 3.93 -2.24 -13.45
C VAL A 5 3.01 -1.19 -14.08
N GLU A 6 3.30 -0.71 -15.30
CA GLU A 6 2.39 0.18 -16.04
C GLU A 6 1.07 -0.50 -16.39
N LEU A 7 1.10 -1.78 -16.79
CA LEU A 7 -0.11 -2.56 -17.03
C LEU A 7 -0.97 -2.69 -15.76
N MET A 8 -0.36 -2.94 -14.60
CA MET A 8 -1.11 -3.02 -13.34
C MET A 8 -1.67 -1.67 -12.89
N TRP A 9 -0.97 -0.56 -13.14
CA TRP A 9 -1.45 0.79 -12.85
C TRP A 9 -2.69 1.14 -13.69
N GLY A 10 -2.62 0.97 -15.01
CA GLY A 10 -3.76 1.21 -15.89
C GLY A 10 -4.94 0.27 -15.63
N VAL A 11 -4.68 -0.96 -15.18
CA VAL A 11 -5.74 -1.89 -14.75
C VAL A 11 -6.40 -1.44 -13.45
N ALA A 12 -5.64 -0.93 -12.47
CA ALA A 12 -6.20 -0.40 -11.24
C ALA A 12 -7.08 0.84 -11.50
N GLU A 13 -6.62 1.79 -12.31
CA GLU A 13 -7.39 2.98 -12.71
C GLU A 13 -8.69 2.60 -13.44
N ARG A 14 -8.62 1.61 -14.34
CA ARG A 14 -9.80 1.15 -15.09
C ARG A 14 -10.82 0.45 -14.21
N LEU A 15 -10.37 -0.35 -13.24
CA LEU A 15 -11.26 -1.11 -12.34
C LEU A 15 -11.81 -0.23 -11.21
N LEU A 16 -11.06 0.79 -10.80
CA LEU A 16 -11.38 1.68 -9.68
C LEU A 16 -11.25 3.17 -10.06
N PRO A 17 -12.01 3.66 -11.06
CA PRO A 17 -11.87 5.03 -11.56
C PRO A 17 -12.24 6.12 -10.54
N ALA A 18 -12.95 5.76 -9.47
CA ALA A 18 -13.32 6.66 -8.37
C ALA A 18 -12.33 6.63 -7.19
N PHE A 19 -11.25 5.84 -7.27
CA PHE A 19 -10.29 5.65 -6.18
C PHE A 19 -8.96 6.24 -6.56
N ASP A 20 -8.91 7.57 -6.53
CA ASP A 20 -7.69 8.35 -6.74
C ASP A 20 -6.84 8.38 -5.46
N PRO A 21 -5.61 7.80 -5.48
CA PRO A 21 -4.70 7.84 -4.35
C PRO A 21 -4.23 9.25 -3.95
N GLU A 22 -4.12 10.17 -4.91
CA GLU A 22 -3.64 11.53 -4.69
C GLU A 22 -4.70 12.34 -3.93
N ALA A 23 -5.91 12.44 -4.49
CA ALA A 23 -7.02 13.12 -3.85
C ALA A 23 -7.34 12.53 -2.46
N PHE A 24 -7.17 11.22 -2.29
CA PHE A 24 -7.36 10.58 -0.99
C PHE A 24 -6.25 10.95 0.02
N ALA A 25 -4.99 11.05 -0.43
CA ALA A 25 -3.87 11.50 0.41
C ALA A 25 -4.02 12.97 0.82
N GLU A 26 -4.46 13.84 -0.08
CA GLU A 26 -4.78 15.24 0.21
C GLU A 26 -5.86 15.36 1.30
N MET A 27 -6.93 14.56 1.21
CA MET A 27 -7.98 14.53 2.23
C MET A 27 -7.50 13.99 3.58
N LEU A 28 -6.61 12.98 3.58
CA LEU A 28 -6.05 12.42 4.82
C LEU A 28 -5.07 13.36 5.52
N THR A 29 -4.33 14.17 4.77
CA THR A 29 -3.28 15.05 5.29
C THR A 29 -3.72 15.91 6.48
N PRO A 30 -4.81 16.71 6.41
CA PRO A 30 -5.24 17.55 7.53
C PRO A 30 -5.68 16.76 8.78
N ILE A 31 -6.05 15.48 8.64
CA ILE A 31 -6.38 14.59 9.76
C ILE A 31 -5.08 14.17 10.46
N LEU A 32 -4.09 13.74 9.66
CA LEU A 32 -2.79 13.31 10.17
C LEU A 32 -1.98 14.47 10.77
N ASP A 33 -2.11 15.69 10.24
CA ASP A 33 -1.46 16.89 10.80
C ASP A 33 -2.01 17.27 12.18
N ARG A 34 -3.26 16.92 12.48
CA ARG A 34 -3.84 17.03 13.82
C ARG A 34 -3.45 15.88 14.74
N SER A 35 -2.62 14.95 14.26
CA SER A 35 -2.28 13.71 14.97
C SER A 35 -3.49 12.84 15.32
N ASP A 36 -4.60 12.99 14.60
CA ASP A 36 -5.81 12.18 14.76
C ASP A 36 -5.67 10.87 13.94
N PHE A 37 -4.78 10.01 14.42
CA PHE A 37 -4.46 8.76 13.74
C PHE A 37 -5.62 7.78 13.72
N ASP A 38 -6.48 7.79 14.74
CA ASP A 38 -7.65 6.90 14.82
C ASP A 38 -8.66 7.23 13.72
N THR A 39 -8.96 8.52 13.53
CA THR A 39 -9.80 8.95 12.41
C THR A 39 -9.13 8.63 11.07
N GLY A 40 -7.82 8.87 10.94
CA GLY A 40 -7.07 8.52 9.73
C GLY A 40 -7.16 7.04 9.37
N VAL A 41 -7.00 6.15 10.36
CA VAL A 41 -7.12 4.70 10.20
C VAL A 41 -8.56 4.29 9.85
N ALA A 42 -9.56 4.89 10.49
CA ALA A 42 -10.97 4.61 10.21
C ALA A 42 -11.33 4.98 8.75
N VAL A 43 -10.91 6.16 8.31
CA VAL A 43 -11.15 6.66 6.95
C VAL A 43 -10.41 5.79 5.91
N TRP A 44 -9.15 5.42 6.17
CA TRP A 44 -8.40 4.47 5.35
C TRP A 44 -9.13 3.13 5.21
N ARG A 45 -9.56 2.53 6.32
CA ARG A 45 -10.29 1.24 6.32
C ARG A 45 -11.59 1.33 5.52
N ALA A 46 -12.36 2.40 5.72
CA ALA A 46 -13.62 2.60 5.00
C ALA A 46 -13.42 2.80 3.50
N TRP A 47 -12.37 3.52 3.09
CA TRP A 47 -12.02 3.69 1.68
C TRP A 47 -11.56 2.38 1.05
N ARG A 48 -10.63 1.66 1.69
CA ARG A 48 -10.16 0.34 1.23
C ARG A 48 -11.29 -0.69 1.12
N ALA A 49 -12.21 -0.71 2.09
CA ALA A 49 -13.36 -1.62 2.05
C ALA A 49 -14.31 -1.31 0.89
N ARG A 50 -14.49 -0.03 0.53
CA ARG A 50 -15.28 0.36 -0.65
C ARG A 50 -14.59 -0.10 -1.94
N ALA A 51 -13.27 0.06 -2.04
CA ALA A 51 -12.50 -0.44 -3.18
C ALA A 51 -12.64 -1.96 -3.35
N ASP A 52 -12.45 -2.72 -2.26
CA ASP A 52 -12.55 -4.18 -2.29
C ASP A 52 -13.95 -4.66 -2.70
N ARG A 53 -15.01 -4.04 -2.15
CA ARG A 53 -16.40 -4.33 -2.57
C ARG A 53 -16.64 -4.06 -4.05
N GLN A 54 -16.06 -3.00 -4.61
CA GLN A 54 -16.19 -2.70 -6.04
C GLN A 54 -15.48 -3.76 -6.88
N LEU A 55 -14.28 -4.18 -6.50
CA LEU A 55 -13.55 -5.25 -7.19
C LEU A 55 -14.29 -6.60 -7.11
N ILE A 56 -14.92 -6.91 -5.97
CA ILE A 56 -15.78 -8.10 -5.82
C ILE A 56 -16.97 -8.03 -6.78
N ARG A 57 -17.66 -6.88 -6.86
CA ARG A 57 -18.79 -6.69 -7.79
C ARG A 57 -18.41 -6.87 -9.26
N GLN A 58 -17.17 -6.53 -9.60
CA GLN A 58 -16.61 -6.71 -10.94
C GLN A 58 -16.08 -8.14 -11.19
N ASN A 59 -16.27 -9.06 -10.25
CA ASN A 59 -15.80 -10.46 -10.31
C ASN A 59 -14.26 -10.56 -10.48
N VAL A 60 -13.51 -9.59 -9.96
CA VAL A 60 -12.04 -9.64 -10.02
C VAL A 60 -11.53 -10.76 -9.10
N PRO A 61 -10.65 -11.66 -9.58
CA PRO A 61 -10.10 -12.75 -8.77
C PRO A 61 -9.38 -12.24 -7.51
N GLU A 62 -9.45 -13.00 -6.42
CA GLU A 62 -8.94 -12.57 -5.12
C GLU A 62 -7.45 -12.18 -5.14
N ALA A 63 -6.61 -12.96 -5.82
CA ALA A 63 -5.18 -12.64 -5.96
C ALA A 63 -4.98 -11.26 -6.63
N THR A 64 -5.74 -10.98 -7.70
CA THR A 64 -5.72 -9.70 -8.39
C THR A 64 -6.26 -8.57 -7.52
N ARG A 65 -7.30 -8.81 -6.73
CA ARG A 65 -7.81 -7.81 -5.77
C ARG A 65 -6.76 -7.44 -4.74
N ARG A 66 -6.09 -8.43 -4.15
CA ARG A 66 -5.03 -8.19 -3.16
C ARG A 66 -3.89 -7.36 -3.75
N MET A 67 -3.50 -7.63 -4.99
CA MET A 67 -2.50 -6.82 -5.69
C MET A 67 -2.98 -5.38 -5.90
N ILE A 68 -4.17 -5.16 -6.47
CA ILE A 68 -4.73 -3.82 -6.72
C ILE A 68 -4.84 -3.02 -5.42
N LEU A 69 -5.35 -3.62 -4.34
CA LEU A 69 -5.43 -2.95 -3.03
C LEU A 69 -4.04 -2.64 -2.45
N GLY A 70 -3.04 -3.48 -2.73
CA GLY A 70 -1.64 -3.21 -2.40
C GLY A 70 -1.10 -1.99 -3.14
N TYR A 71 -1.38 -1.88 -4.44
CA TYR A 71 -1.01 -0.71 -5.25
C TYR A 71 -1.67 0.58 -4.77
N LEU A 72 -2.97 0.55 -4.47
CA LEU A 72 -3.67 1.73 -3.91
C LEU A 72 -3.02 2.21 -2.61
N ARG A 73 -2.62 1.27 -1.73
CA ARG A 73 -1.89 1.60 -0.50
C ARG A 73 -0.54 2.22 -0.78
N ALA A 74 0.24 1.66 -1.70
CA ALA A 74 1.53 2.21 -2.08
C ALA A 74 1.38 3.63 -2.66
N GLY A 75 0.40 3.84 -3.55
CA GLY A 75 0.07 5.15 -4.12
C GLY A 75 -0.25 6.19 -3.04
N VAL A 76 -1.19 5.88 -2.14
CA VAL A 76 -1.57 6.82 -1.07
C VAL A 76 -0.39 7.15 -0.18
N HIS A 77 0.44 6.16 0.19
CA HIS A 77 1.67 6.43 0.93
C HIS A 77 2.60 7.37 0.15
N LEU A 78 2.86 7.11 -1.13
CA LEU A 78 3.74 7.95 -1.94
C LEU A 78 3.26 9.40 -2.00
N HIS A 79 1.96 9.65 -2.18
CA HIS A 79 1.40 10.99 -2.16
C HIS A 79 1.47 11.63 -0.76
N LEU A 80 1.16 10.88 0.32
CA LEU A 80 1.35 11.39 1.68
C LEU A 80 2.81 11.79 1.96
N TYR A 81 3.78 11.01 1.45
CA TYR A 81 5.19 11.35 1.53
C TYR A 81 5.55 12.61 0.74
N ALA A 82 4.95 12.80 -0.43
CA ALA A 82 5.15 14.00 -1.23
C ALA A 82 4.57 15.25 -0.55
N ILE A 83 3.39 15.12 0.07
CA ILE A 83 2.67 16.23 0.72
C ILE A 83 3.31 16.61 2.06
N ARG A 84 3.57 15.62 2.94
CA ARG A 84 4.00 15.86 4.33
C ARG A 84 5.51 15.74 4.55
N GLY A 85 6.25 15.22 3.56
CA GLY A 85 7.67 14.90 3.68
C GLY A 85 7.95 13.62 4.47
N SER A 86 9.13 13.02 4.25
CA SER A 86 9.54 11.75 4.88
C SER A 86 9.61 11.82 6.40
N VAL A 87 10.07 12.95 6.96
CA VAL A 87 10.22 13.12 8.41
C VAL A 87 8.88 13.02 9.14
N THR A 88 7.79 13.50 8.54
CA THR A 88 6.45 13.55 9.14
C THR A 88 5.66 12.23 8.95
N CYS A 89 6.02 11.43 7.94
CA CYS A 89 5.32 10.19 7.60
C CYS A 89 6.08 8.90 8.00
N GLY A 90 7.35 9.00 8.38
CA GLY A 90 8.20 7.84 8.71
C GLY A 90 9.07 7.38 7.54
N PRO A 91 9.66 6.17 7.58
CA PRO A 91 10.48 5.69 6.47
C PRO A 91 9.63 5.50 5.20
N ARG A 92 10.01 6.19 4.12
CA ARG A 92 9.37 6.05 2.80
C ARG A 92 9.33 4.57 2.43
N PRO A 93 8.18 4.01 2.02
CA PRO A 93 8.15 2.69 1.45
C PRO A 93 9.04 2.72 0.22
N GLU A 94 10.13 1.96 0.26
CA GLU A 94 10.87 1.62 -0.95
C GLU A 94 9.84 1.12 -1.96
N GLN A 95 9.83 1.74 -3.13
CA GLN A 95 8.89 1.42 -4.21
C GLN A 95 8.74 -0.09 -4.30
N VAL A 96 7.48 -0.54 -4.32
CA VAL A 96 7.02 -1.95 -4.44
C VAL A 96 8.20 -2.88 -4.65
N ALA A 97 8.70 -3.43 -3.55
CA ALA A 97 9.82 -4.36 -3.53
C ALA A 97 9.66 -5.30 -4.73
N THR A 98 10.59 -5.20 -5.68
CA THR A 98 10.55 -6.06 -6.86
C THR A 98 10.56 -7.50 -6.36
N SER A 99 9.92 -8.43 -7.07
CA SER A 99 9.80 -9.83 -6.65
C SER A 99 11.12 -10.49 -6.21
N ALA A 100 12.26 -9.93 -6.62
CA ALA A 100 13.61 -10.29 -6.18
C ALA A 100 13.88 -10.02 -4.68
N GLU A 101 13.40 -8.92 -4.11
CA GLU A 101 13.62 -8.56 -2.70
C GLU A 101 12.79 -9.44 -1.75
N VAL A 102 11.57 -9.80 -2.16
CA VAL A 102 10.71 -10.76 -1.43
C VAL A 102 11.34 -12.16 -1.36
N LEU A 103 12.12 -12.54 -2.38
CA LEU A 103 12.85 -13.82 -2.40
C LEU A 103 14.19 -13.78 -1.65
N SER A 104 14.73 -12.60 -1.36
CA SER A 104 15.98 -12.43 -0.59
C SER A 104 15.81 -12.42 0.92
N PHE A 105 14.57 -12.40 1.43
CA PHE A 105 14.29 -12.65 2.85
C PHE A 105 14.52 -14.13 3.17
N ARG A 106 15.79 -14.52 3.27
CA ARG A 106 16.16 -15.67 4.08
C ARG A 106 15.82 -15.29 5.53
N PRO A 107 14.89 -15.98 6.20
CA PRO A 107 14.84 -15.89 7.66
C PRO A 107 16.22 -16.31 8.15
N ARG A 108 16.91 -15.42 8.87
CA ARG A 108 18.08 -15.78 9.64
C ARG A 108 17.61 -16.87 10.59
N ALA A 109 17.94 -18.13 10.25
CA ALA A 109 17.60 -19.29 11.05
C ALA A 109 17.99 -18.98 12.50
N ALA A 110 17.05 -19.19 13.40
CA ALA A 110 17.26 -19.14 14.82
C ALA A 110 18.46 -20.03 15.16
N VAL A 111 19.57 -19.43 15.55
CA VAL A 111 20.68 -20.16 16.15
C VAL A 111 20.30 -20.34 17.62
N ALA A 112 19.53 -21.39 17.89
CA ALA A 112 19.35 -21.95 19.21
C ALA A 112 19.79 -23.42 19.14
N GLY A 113 20.87 -23.74 19.85
CA GLY A 113 21.47 -25.07 19.86
C GLY A 113 22.88 -25.04 20.45
N ASP A 114 22.92 -24.84 21.77
CA ASP A 114 23.80 -25.47 22.76
C ASP A 114 24.79 -26.55 22.24
N ASP A 115 26.09 -26.41 22.55
CA ASP A 115 26.98 -27.46 23.13
C ASP A 115 28.46 -26.97 23.20
N ARG A 116 28.93 -26.67 24.43
CA ARG A 116 30.27 -26.95 25.02
C ARG A 116 30.71 -25.90 26.04
N GLY A 117 30.78 -26.33 27.29
CA GLY A 117 31.43 -25.66 28.42
C GLY A 117 31.15 -26.36 29.72
#